data_AF-A0A837J7W5-F1
#
_entry.id   AF-A0A837J7W5-F1
#
_cell.length_a   1.000
_cell.length_b   1.000
_cell.length_c   1.000
_cell.angle_alpha   90.00
_cell.angle_beta   90.00
_cell.angle_gamma   90.00
#
_symmetry.space_group_name_H-M   'P 1'
#
loop_
_entity.id
_entity.type
_entity.pdbx_description
1 polymer ?
#
loop_
_entity_poly.entity_id
_entity_poly.type
_entity_poly.pdbx_seq_one_letter_code
_entity_poly.pdbx_strand_id
1 'polypeptide(L)'
;MTSFIDFLGMTPFILIILGILLIVLQFYVEYESSGALGKDNAKKRRDEIITKYQEQKDKGEISLYGRIALCLELFFKSRILYKIGLILFCIGILLIIIIETII
;
A
#
# COMPACT_ATOMS: atom_id res chain seq x y z
N MET A 1 1.47 30.70 17.39
CA MET A 1 1.35 29.65 18.42
C MET A 1 0.19 28.70 18.14
N THR A 2 -1.03 29.21 17.87
CA THR A 2 -2.21 28.38 17.50
C THR A 2 -1.94 27.43 16.33
N SER A 3 -1.40 27.92 15.22
CA SER A 3 -1.11 27.08 14.03
C SER A 3 -0.15 25.90 14.29
N PHE A 4 0.75 26.01 15.27
CA PHE A 4 1.70 24.92 15.58
C PHE A 4 1.05 23.85 16.46
N ILE A 5 0.16 24.28 17.37
CA ILE A 5 -0.64 23.38 18.23
C ILE A 5 -1.68 22.63 17.39
N ASP A 6 -2.34 23.32 16.45
CA ASP A 6 -3.29 22.69 15.52
C ASP A 6 -2.59 21.67 14.62
N PHE A 7 -1.37 21.99 14.15
CA PHE A 7 -0.54 21.06 13.37
C PHE A 7 -0.11 19.84 14.20
N LEU A 8 0.34 20.03 15.45
CA LEU A 8 0.66 18.93 16.36
C LEU A 8 -0.56 18.06 16.65
N GLY A 9 -1.73 18.66 16.85
CA GLY A 9 -2.98 17.95 17.10
C GLY A 9 -3.41 17.09 15.90
N MET A 10 -3.24 17.57 14.66
CA MET A 10 -3.68 16.86 13.45
C MET A 10 -2.69 15.78 12.96
N THR A 11 -1.39 15.99 13.15
CA THR A 11 -0.32 15.09 12.71
C THR A 11 -0.51 13.61 13.13
N PRO A 12 -0.81 13.28 14.40
CA PRO A 12 -0.99 11.89 14.80
C PRO A 12 -2.20 11.23 14.11
N PHE A 13 -3.30 11.95 13.91
CA PHE A 13 -4.47 11.42 13.20
C PHE A 13 -4.14 11.11 11.74
N ILE A 14 -3.37 11.97 11.08
CA ILE A 14 -2.90 11.72 9.71
C ILE A 14 -2.07 10.44 9.65
N LEU A 15 -1.15 10.23 10.61
CA LEU A 15 -0.32 9.03 10.69
C LEU A 15 -1.15 7.76 10.93
N ILE A 16 -2.16 7.83 11.79
CA ILE A 16 -3.09 6.72 12.06
C ILE A 16 -3.90 6.37 10.80
N ILE A 17 -4.49 7.37 10.14
CA ILE A 17 -5.28 7.17 8.90
C ILE A 17 -4.38 6.57 7.81
N LEU A 18 -3.16 7.09 7.65
CA LEU A 18 -2.19 6.54 6.70
C LEU A 18 -1.82 5.09 7.03
N GLY A 19 -1.60 4.77 8.31
CA GLY A 19 -1.30 3.42 8.77
C GLY A 19 -2.43 2.44 8.48
N ILE A 20 -3.68 2.81 8.78
CA ILE A 20 -4.87 2.01 8.48
C ILE A 20 -5.03 1.80 6.97
N LEU A 21 -4.85 2.86 6.17
CA LEU A 21 -4.94 2.78 4.72
C LEU A 21 -3.94 1.76 4.14
N LEU A 22 -2.70 1.76 4.62
CA LEU A 22 -1.67 0.80 4.17
C LEU A 22 -2.01 -0.64 4.57
N ILE A 23 -2.58 -0.84 5.76
CA ILE A 23 -3.04 -2.17 6.22
C ILE A 23 -4.19 -2.67 5.35
N VAL A 24 -5.19 -1.83 5.09
CA VAL A 24 -6.34 -2.17 4.23
C VAL A 24 -5.90 -2.45 2.80
N LEU A 25 -4.98 -1.65 2.25
CA LEU A 25 -4.44 -1.86 0.91
C LEU A 25 -3.70 -3.21 0.82
N GLN A 26 -2.93 -3.56 1.84
CA GLN A 26 -2.25 -4.85 1.91
C GLN A 26 -3.26 -6.01 1.96
N PHE A 27 -4.34 -5.89 2.74
CA PHE A 27 -5.42 -6.87 2.77
C PHE A 27 -6.13 -7.00 1.43
N TYR A 28 -6.40 -5.88 0.76
CA TYR A 28 -7.04 -5.88 -0.55
C TYR A 28 -6.18 -6.62 -1.59
N VAL A 29 -4.87 -6.36 -1.62
CA VAL A 29 -3.98 -7.05 -2.56
C VAL A 29 -3.82 -8.52 -2.20
N GLU A 30 -3.76 -8.88 -0.92
CA GLU A 30 -3.73 -10.28 -0.49
C GLU A 30 -5.03 -11.01 -0.84
N TYR A 31 -6.18 -10.33 -0.74
CA TYR A 31 -7.49 -10.84 -1.17
C TYR A 31 -7.58 -11.03 -2.69
N GLU A 32 -7.15 -10.04 -3.49
CA GLU A 32 -7.08 -10.16 -4.95
C GLU A 32 -6.11 -11.27 -5.39
N SER A 33 -4.96 -11.39 -4.71
CA SER A 33 -3.96 -12.43 -4.95
C SER A 33 -4.48 -13.84 -4.61
N SER A 34 -5.33 -13.96 -3.57
CA SER A 34 -5.94 -15.25 -3.18
C SER A 34 -6.92 -15.81 -4.21
N GLY A 35 -7.27 -15.04 -5.25
CA GLY A 35 -8.19 -15.48 -6.30
C GLY A 35 -9.65 -15.53 -5.86
N ALA A 36 -10.00 -14.92 -4.73
CA ALA A 36 -11.35 -14.87 -4.19
C ALA A 36 -12.34 -14.08 -5.08
N LEU A 37 -11.85 -13.18 -5.94
CA LEU A 37 -12.65 -12.33 -6.84
C LEU A 37 -13.15 -13.02 -8.13
N GLY A 38 -13.15 -14.35 -8.18
CA GLY A 38 -13.67 -15.13 -9.31
C GLY A 38 -12.55 -15.63 -10.20
N LYS A 39 -12.36 -16.96 -10.15
CA LYS A 39 -11.32 -17.73 -10.87
C LYS A 39 -11.25 -17.45 -12.37
N ASP A 40 -12.34 -17.02 -13.00
CA ASP A 40 -12.41 -16.86 -14.45
C ASP A 40 -12.07 -15.44 -14.93
N ASN A 41 -12.33 -14.41 -14.11
CA ASN A 41 -12.07 -13.01 -14.48
C ASN A 41 -10.64 -12.57 -14.14
N ALA A 42 -10.11 -13.03 -13.01
CA ALA A 42 -8.73 -12.72 -12.60
C ALA A 42 -7.70 -13.41 -13.50
N LYS A 43 -8.02 -14.62 -13.99
CA LYS A 43 -7.14 -15.37 -14.90
C LYS A 43 -7.12 -14.72 -16.29
N LYS A 44 -8.28 -14.35 -16.85
CA LYS A 44 -8.36 -13.58 -18.11
C LYS A 44 -7.63 -12.25 -18.04
N ARG A 45 -7.74 -11.49 -16.94
CA ARG A 45 -7.00 -10.22 -16.78
C ARG A 45 -5.50 -10.44 -16.63
N ARG A 46 -5.06 -11.42 -15.84
CA ARG A 46 -3.62 -11.75 -15.75
C ARG A 46 -3.08 -12.19 -17.09
N ASP A 47 -3.80 -13.06 -17.80
CA ASP A 47 -3.38 -13.54 -19.12
C ASP A 47 -3.34 -12.38 -20.12
N GLU A 48 -4.35 -11.49 -20.18
CA GLU A 48 -4.31 -10.28 -21.03
C GLU A 48 -3.15 -9.34 -20.68
N ILE A 49 -2.87 -9.14 -19.39
CA ILE A 49 -1.75 -8.31 -18.94
C ILE A 49 -0.42 -8.97 -19.34
N ILE A 50 -0.29 -10.28 -19.17
CA ILE A 50 0.90 -11.07 -19.55
C ILE A 50 1.09 -11.08 -21.07
N THR A 51 0.02 -11.23 -21.86
CA THR A 51 0.06 -11.20 -23.32
C THR A 51 0.44 -9.81 -23.82
N LYS A 52 -0.14 -8.73 -23.26
CA LYS A 52 0.30 -7.35 -23.56
C LYS A 52 1.74 -7.09 -23.16
N TYR A 53 2.21 -7.67 -22.05
CA TYR A 53 3.62 -7.60 -21.64
C TYR A 53 4.55 -8.37 -22.57
N GLN A 54 4.16 -9.56 -23.04
CA GLN A 54 4.93 -10.34 -24.01
C GLN A 54 5.00 -9.63 -25.37
N GLU A 55 3.90 -9.06 -25.85
CA GLU A 55 3.88 -8.24 -27.08
C GLU A 55 4.76 -7.00 -26.98
N GLN A 56 4.90 -6.39 -25.79
CA GLN A 56 5.83 -5.26 -25.57
C GLN A 56 7.29 -5.73 -25.42
N LYS A 57 7.52 -6.91 -24.83
CA LYS A 57 8.85 -7.51 -24.69
C LYS A 57 9.46 -7.92 -26.03
N ASP A 58 8.65 -8.46 -26.96
CA ASP A 58 9.09 -8.79 -28.33
C ASP A 58 9.44 -7.55 -29.17
N LYS A 59 8.94 -6.37 -28.77
CA LYS A 59 9.26 -5.08 -29.41
C LYS A 59 10.52 -4.40 -28.87
N GLY A 60 11.21 -5.01 -27.89
CA GLY A 60 12.48 -4.49 -27.35
C GLY A 60 12.35 -3.32 -26.37
N GLU A 61 11.14 -2.82 -26.12
CA GLU A 61 10.86 -1.83 -25.08
C GLU A 61 10.41 -2.57 -23.81
N ILE A 62 11.36 -2.90 -22.94
CA ILE A 62 11.04 -3.24 -21.55
C ILE A 62 10.54 -1.94 -20.91
N SER A 63 9.25 -1.65 -21.05
CA SER A 63 8.65 -0.45 -20.49
C SER A 63 8.85 -0.45 -18.98
N LEU A 64 9.32 0.68 -18.43
CA LEU A 64 9.56 0.89 -16.98
C LEU A 64 8.36 0.43 -16.14
N TYR A 65 7.16 0.52 -16.71
CA TYR A 65 5.89 0.09 -16.14
C TYR A 65 5.88 -1.40 -15.75
N GLY A 66 6.48 -2.28 -16.56
CA GLY A 66 6.58 -3.71 -16.27
C GLY A 66 7.45 -4.06 -15.09
N ARG A 67 8.62 -3.41 -15.02
CA ARG A 67 9.51 -3.57 -13.85
C ARG A 67 8.86 -3.03 -12.59
N ILE A 68 8.17 -1.90 -12.68
CA ILE A 68 7.47 -1.29 -11.54
C ILE A 68 6.32 -2.19 -11.07
N ALA A 69 5.51 -2.73 -11.98
CA ALA A 69 4.40 -3.62 -11.65
C ALA A 69 4.87 -4.92 -10.98
N LEU A 70 5.90 -5.58 -11.53
CA LEU A 70 6.51 -6.78 -10.93
C LEU A 70 7.13 -6.49 -9.56
N CYS A 71 7.79 -5.34 -9.42
CA CYS A 71 8.36 -4.92 -8.14
C CYS A 71 7.25 -4.65 -7.11
N LEU A 72 6.17 -3.97 -7.50
CA LEU A 72 4.98 -3.76 -6.66
C LEU A 72 4.34 -5.08 -6.24
N GLU A 73 4.17 -6.03 -7.16
CA GLU A 73 3.58 -7.33 -6.86
C GLU A 73 4.44 -8.12 -5.85
N LEU A 74 5.77 -8.09 -6.00
CA LEU A 74 6.71 -8.66 -5.02
C LEU A 74 6.64 -7.92 -3.67
N PHE A 75 6.53 -6.60 -3.68
CA PHE A 75 6.42 -5.78 -2.47
C PHE A 75 5.14 -6.08 -1.67
N PHE A 76 3.99 -6.18 -2.37
CA PHE A 76 2.73 -6.56 -1.75
C PHE A 76 2.76 -8.00 -1.25
N LYS A 77 3.34 -8.95 -2.01
CA LYS A 77 3.44 -10.35 -1.57
C LYS A 77 4.28 -10.52 -0.29
N SER A 78 5.24 -9.63 -0.06
CA SER A 78 6.16 -9.68 1.09
C SER A 78 5.55 -9.20 2.42
N ARG A 79 4.26 -8.80 2.44
CA ARG A 79 3.58 -8.22 3.63
C ARG A 79 4.31 -7.02 4.25
N ILE A 80 5.15 -6.36 3.47
CA ILE A 80 5.96 -5.22 3.92
C ILE A 80 5.04 -4.04 4.26
N LEU A 81 3.99 -3.80 3.47
CA LEU A 81 3.05 -2.71 3.74
C LEU A 81 2.27 -2.92 5.06
N TYR A 82 1.95 -4.16 5.43
CA TYR A 82 1.34 -4.43 6.74
C TYR A 82 2.27 -4.02 7.88
N LYS A 83 3.56 -4.39 7.79
CA LYS A 83 4.55 -4.02 8.81
C LYS A 83 4.73 -2.50 8.89
N ILE A 84 4.85 -1.82 7.75
CA ILE A 84 4.99 -0.36 7.70
C ILE A 84 3.75 0.33 8.24
N GLY A 85 2.55 -0.11 7.83
CA GLY A 85 1.28 0.44 8.29
C GLY A 85 1.07 0.26 9.79
N LEU A 86 1.43 -0.90 10.35
CA LEU A 86 1.36 -1.16 11.78
C LEU A 86 2.34 -0.28 12.58
N ILE A 87 3.56 -0.08 12.07
CA ILE A 87 4.53 0.84 12.69
C ILE A 87 4.00 2.28 12.69
N LEU A 88 3.46 2.77 11.56
CA LEU A 88 2.86 4.10 11.45
C LEU A 88 1.68 4.29 12.40
N PHE A 89 0.83 3.28 12.52
CA PHE A 89 -0.29 3.28 13.47
C PHE A 89 0.19 3.40 14.92
N CYS A 90 1.18 2.60 15.32
CA CYS A 90 1.76 2.66 16.66
C CYS A 90 2.43 4.00 16.96
N ILE A 91 3.18 4.57 16.00
CA ILE A 91 3.81 5.89 16.14
C ILE A 91 2.74 6.97 16.30
N GLY A 92 1.65 6.90 15.53
CA GLY A 92 0.53 7.83 15.63
C GLY A 92 -0.09 7.83 17.03
N ILE A 93 -0.35 6.64 17.61
CA ILE A 93 -0.89 6.51 18.98
C ILE A 93 0.10 7.05 20.01
N LEU A 94 1.39 6.70 19.90
CA LEU A 94 2.41 7.19 20.83
C LEU A 94 2.51 8.72 20.82
N LEU A 95 2.40 9.34 19.65
CA LEU A 95 2.39 10.80 19.51
C LEU A 95 1.17 11.43 20.19
N ILE A 96 -0.02 10.82 20.11
CA ILE A 96 -1.21 11.30 20.85
C ILE A 96 -0.92 11.31 22.35
N ILE A 97 -0.41 10.20 22.89
CA ILE A 97 -0.10 10.08 24.32
C ILE A 97 0.91 11.14 24.76
N ILE A 98 1.98 11.34 23.97
CA ILE A 98 3.01 12.34 24.28
C ILE A 98 2.41 13.76 24.25
N ILE A 99 1.60 14.09 23.25
CA ILE A 99 0.97 15.40 23.13
C ILE A 99 0.01 15.65 24.31
N GLU A 100 -0.81 14.66 24.65
CA GLU A 100 -1.74 14.72 25.78
C GLU A 100 -1.02 14.79 27.14
N THR A 101 0.20 14.25 27.24
CA THR A 101 1.02 14.33 28.46
C THR A 101 1.75 15.67 28.61
N ILE A 102 2.07 16.34 27.48
CA ILE A 102 2.84 17.59 27.46
C ILE A 102 1.93 18.83 27.58
N ILE A 103 0.73 18.78 27.00
CA ILE A 103 -0.30 19.83 27.10
C ILE A 103 -0.97 19.79 28.46
#